data_AF-A0A2V1BKB7-F1
#
_entry.id   AF-A0A2V1BKB7-F1
#
_cell.length_a   1.000
_cell.length_b   1.000
_cell.length_c   1.000
_cell.angle_alpha   90.00
_cell.angle_beta   90.00
_cell.angle_gamma   90.00
#
_symmetry.space_group_name_H-M   'P 1'
#
loop_
_entity.id
_entity.type
_entity.pdbx_description
1 polymer ?
#
loop_
_entity_poly.entity_id
_entity_poly.type
_entity_poly.pdbx_seq_one_letter_code
_entity_poly.pdbx_strand_id
1 'polypeptide(L)'
;MMTKEMDLVRPQKKPERWQLRPSGCSAILHFCRDFSTVFVFAILPSYFADWIQKMPQPSSKRLPTAYLNGLRGLFSFLVFVRHFLLPWVKDLDTGYNQTDSPKFLKLPIIRVVYSGPTVAIFFVVSGFVISSKPLRLIRGKDFAAMSTAMISSVFRRGLRLFLPPIISTFSVALFVHIGWYKTAYDEMPGDIPRHPARYGLLVDQLGDWLRFVLADLTHPWSWKSPRSEYDSHLWTIPIQFRASMISFLALLGLAKAKPKARTGCLLALTAYSLQQEKWPVALFLAGIMMAEWNLVEMESHIHQSLAAVDPASCLPRYQSIVSQPATCTVLYRACFILGLYLGSYPRAQYAGHSSLGFMWLSKITDDDRYWQAYGAILLLWSFSKDPVLQKLLTGSVLQYLGNISFSLYLVHGPVLHLFGYSLVPYMWEWTGSDTATKSQLGIGLSLITLAPIMLWIADVFWRLVDKPCGVLVARIESVEATGLSRYDETCSRDDGDEPRSYLDSTSYELHMKESMIKGFGLIDLDPPLLSSSPGRDLSYTRISAVLYRLSQWIS
;
A
#
# COMPACT_ATOMS: atom_id res chain seq x y z
N MET A 1 57.07 51.58 8.75
CA MET A 1 58.50 51.19 8.65
C MET A 1 58.83 50.31 9.85
N MET A 2 59.76 49.38 9.70
CA MET A 2 60.22 48.39 10.71
C MET A 2 59.56 47.00 10.62
N THR A 3 60.14 46.22 9.71
CA THR A 3 60.65 44.85 9.88
C THR A 3 60.47 44.22 11.27
N LYS A 4 59.89 43.01 11.29
CA LYS A 4 59.88 42.12 12.45
C LYS A 4 60.63 40.84 12.07
N GLU A 5 61.83 40.70 12.63
CA GLU A 5 62.65 39.50 12.56
C GLU A 5 62.14 38.38 13.48
N MET A 6 62.52 37.17 13.09
CA MET A 6 62.29 35.89 13.73
C MET A 6 62.92 35.79 15.11
N ASP A 7 62.23 35.11 16.03
CA ASP A 7 62.87 34.38 17.11
C ASP A 7 62.19 33.02 17.33
N LEU A 8 63.04 31.99 17.43
CA LEU A 8 62.75 30.57 17.56
C LEU A 8 62.14 30.23 18.93
N VAL A 9 61.01 29.51 18.97
CA VAL A 9 60.53 28.81 20.18
C VAL A 9 60.06 27.38 19.84
N ARG A 10 60.59 26.43 20.61
CA ARG A 10 60.49 24.96 20.49
C ARG A 10 59.04 24.42 20.53
N PRO A 11 58.76 23.27 19.90
CA PRO A 11 57.44 22.63 20.00
C PRO A 11 57.28 21.90 21.34
N GLN A 12 56.26 22.28 22.13
CA GLN A 12 55.83 21.50 23.29
C GLN A 12 55.07 20.24 22.83
N LYS A 13 55.65 19.06 23.11
CA LYS A 13 54.96 17.76 23.01
C LYS A 13 53.86 17.68 24.08
N LYS A 14 52.59 17.58 23.65
CA LYS A 14 51.49 17.10 24.51
C LYS A 14 51.64 15.58 24.70
N PRO A 15 51.39 15.03 25.89
CA PRO A 15 51.54 13.60 26.15
C PRO A 15 50.45 12.81 25.41
N GLU A 16 50.88 11.78 24.67
CA GLU A 16 50.00 10.79 24.06
C GLU A 16 49.23 10.05 25.16
N ARG A 17 47.92 10.31 25.21
CA ARG A 17 47.00 9.54 26.03
C ARG A 17 46.75 8.23 25.28
N TRP A 18 47.45 7.18 25.66
CA TRP A 18 47.21 5.81 25.21
C TRP A 18 45.74 5.45 25.46
N GLN A 19 44.90 5.59 24.43
CA GLN A 19 43.54 5.06 24.44
C GLN A 19 43.66 3.54 24.42
N LEU A 20 43.48 2.93 25.59
CA LEU A 20 43.27 1.51 25.75
C LEU A 20 42.17 1.08 24.76
N ARG A 21 42.52 0.23 23.79
CA ARG A 21 41.53 -0.42 22.92
C ARG A 21 40.52 -1.14 23.83
N PRO A 22 39.20 -0.95 23.63
CA PRO A 22 38.23 -1.66 24.44
C PRO A 22 38.47 -3.16 24.24
N SER A 23 38.63 -3.87 25.37
CA SER A 23 38.73 -5.31 25.41
C SER A 23 37.53 -5.92 24.65
N GLY A 24 37.74 -7.02 23.91
CA GLY A 24 36.72 -7.61 23.04
C GLY A 24 35.37 -7.89 23.73
N CYS A 25 35.37 -8.04 25.05
CA CYS A 25 34.16 -8.21 25.86
C CYS A 25 33.29 -6.93 25.92
N SER A 26 33.90 -5.73 25.97
CA SER A 26 33.18 -4.44 25.91
C SER A 26 32.56 -4.21 24.53
N ALA A 27 33.27 -4.54 23.45
CA ALA A 27 32.75 -4.43 22.09
C ALA A 27 31.57 -5.38 21.83
N ILE A 28 31.63 -6.61 22.35
CA ILE A 28 30.52 -7.58 22.28
C ILE A 28 29.34 -7.12 23.13
N LEU A 29 29.57 -6.59 24.34
CA LEU A 29 28.50 -6.03 25.18
C LEU A 29 27.84 -4.80 24.55
N HIS A 30 28.60 -3.91 23.90
CA HIS A 30 28.05 -2.80 23.14
C HIS A 30 27.29 -3.28 21.90
N PHE A 31 27.81 -4.25 21.15
CA PHE A 31 27.11 -4.85 20.02
C PHE A 31 25.82 -5.56 20.45
N CYS A 32 25.84 -6.36 21.52
CA CYS A 32 24.66 -7.01 22.08
C CYS A 32 23.65 -6.00 22.64
N ARG A 33 24.11 -4.92 23.26
CA ARG A 33 23.24 -3.83 23.73
C ARG A 33 22.62 -3.08 22.56
N ASP A 34 23.40 -2.73 21.54
CA ASP A 34 22.91 -1.99 20.38
C ASP A 34 21.99 -2.88 19.53
N PHE A 35 22.31 -4.18 19.39
CA PHE A 35 21.45 -5.19 18.77
C PHE A 35 20.17 -5.42 19.58
N SER A 36 20.24 -5.53 20.91
CA SER A 36 19.06 -5.66 21.76
C SER A 36 18.20 -4.40 21.71
N THR A 37 18.80 -3.22 21.62
CA THR A 37 18.08 -1.95 21.53
C THR A 37 17.38 -1.83 20.18
N VAL A 38 18.07 -2.16 19.08
CA VAL A 38 17.47 -2.24 17.73
C VAL A 38 16.38 -3.30 17.65
N PHE A 39 16.57 -4.47 18.26
CA PHE A 39 15.58 -5.55 18.30
C PHE A 39 14.35 -5.18 19.14
N VAL A 40 14.55 -4.58 20.31
CA VAL A 40 13.48 -4.07 21.17
C VAL A 40 12.71 -2.96 20.46
N PHE A 41 13.36 -2.01 19.79
CA PHE A 41 12.67 -0.97 19.01
C PHE A 41 12.00 -1.51 17.73
N ALA A 42 12.53 -2.57 17.12
CA ALA A 42 11.89 -3.23 15.99
C ALA A 42 10.60 -3.96 16.39
N ILE A 43 10.56 -4.49 17.61
CA ILE A 43 9.43 -5.23 18.18
C ILE A 43 8.45 -4.31 18.90
N LEU A 44 8.86 -3.19 19.47
CA LEU A 44 7.95 -2.26 20.14
C LEU A 44 6.92 -1.72 19.12
N PRO A 45 5.61 -1.72 19.42
CA PRO A 45 4.63 -1.14 18.51
C PRO A 45 5.01 0.32 18.24
N SER A 46 5.03 0.73 16.96
CA SER A 46 5.51 2.07 16.56
C SER A 46 4.75 3.19 17.26
N TYR A 47 3.46 2.99 17.57
CA TYR A 47 2.68 3.96 18.33
C TYR A 47 3.27 4.20 19.74
N PHE A 48 3.77 3.16 20.41
CA PHE A 48 4.45 3.29 21.69
C PHE A 48 5.89 3.77 21.53
N ALA A 49 6.60 3.35 20.48
CA ALA A 49 7.95 3.81 20.18
C ALA A 49 7.99 5.32 19.92
N ASP A 50 7.08 5.85 19.11
CA ASP A 50 6.94 7.28 18.82
C ASP A 50 6.57 8.08 20.07
N TRP A 51 5.69 7.52 20.93
CA TRP A 51 5.32 8.12 22.20
C TRP A 51 6.49 8.17 23.20
N ILE A 52 7.28 7.09 23.28
CA ILE A 52 8.48 6.98 24.13
C ILE A 52 9.60 7.89 23.62
N GLN A 53 9.80 7.98 22.31
CA GLN A 53 10.88 8.75 21.71
C GLN A 53 10.64 10.27 21.73
N LYS A 54 9.43 10.75 22.09
CA LYS A 54 9.05 12.18 22.12
C LYS A 54 9.56 12.96 20.90
N MET A 55 9.72 12.30 19.75
CA MET A 55 10.16 13.03 18.57
C MET A 55 9.00 13.92 18.15
N PRO A 56 9.18 15.25 18.06
CA PRO A 56 8.18 16.09 17.45
C PRO A 56 8.03 15.59 16.03
N GLN A 57 6.95 14.85 15.75
CA GLN A 57 6.56 14.55 14.38
C GLN A 57 6.44 15.91 13.72
N PRO A 58 7.29 16.24 12.71
CA PRO A 58 7.17 17.52 12.04
C PRO A 58 5.71 17.62 11.60
N SER A 59 5.09 18.77 11.85
CA SER A 59 3.74 19.06 11.38
C SER A 59 3.78 19.13 9.86
N SER A 60 3.94 17.97 9.21
CA SER A 60 3.87 17.82 7.77
C SER A 60 2.47 18.30 7.44
N LYS A 61 2.39 19.36 6.64
CA LYS A 61 1.12 19.77 6.04
C LYS A 61 0.53 18.51 5.41
N ARG A 62 -0.59 18.05 5.95
CA ARG A 62 -1.23 16.83 5.46
C ARG A 62 -1.56 17.05 4.00
N LEU A 63 -1.09 16.16 3.15
CA LEU A 63 -1.37 16.25 1.72
C LEU A 63 -2.89 16.31 1.49
N PRO A 64 -3.37 17.02 0.47
CA PRO A 64 -4.81 17.07 0.14
C PRO A 64 -5.45 15.68 -0.05
N THR A 65 -4.63 14.67 -0.37
CA THR A 65 -5.05 13.28 -0.57
C THR A 65 -4.85 12.39 0.68
N ALA A 66 -4.56 12.96 1.86
CA ALA A 66 -4.33 12.20 3.09
C ALA A 66 -5.52 11.31 3.49
N TYR A 67 -6.75 11.71 3.12
CA TYR A 67 -7.95 10.90 3.36
C TYR A 67 -7.89 9.53 2.65
N LEU A 68 -7.19 9.41 1.51
CA LEU A 68 -7.01 8.12 0.81
C LEU A 68 -6.21 7.12 1.64
N ASN A 69 -5.21 7.62 2.38
CA ASN A 69 -4.42 6.80 3.29
C ASN A 69 -5.29 6.29 4.44
N GLY A 70 -6.08 7.17 5.04
CA GLY A 70 -7.04 6.81 6.08
C GLY A 70 -8.12 5.83 5.62
N LEU A 71 -8.61 6.02 4.39
CA LEU A 71 -9.59 5.12 3.77
C LEU A 71 -9.03 3.70 3.62
N ARG A 72 -7.79 3.59 3.12
CA ARG A 72 -7.08 2.30 3.03
C ARG A 72 -6.91 1.66 4.40
N GLY A 73 -6.53 2.46 5.40
CA GLY A 73 -6.40 2.01 6.79
C GLY A 73 -7.69 1.42 7.34
N LEU A 74 -8.79 2.18 7.26
CA LEU A 74 -10.12 1.74 7.69
C LEU A 74 -10.50 0.42 7.00
N PHE A 75 -10.46 0.38 5.68
CA PHE A 75 -10.92 -0.81 4.95
C PHE A 75 -10.00 -2.02 5.11
N SER A 76 -8.70 -1.85 5.36
CA SER A 76 -7.82 -2.97 5.71
C SER A 76 -8.18 -3.59 7.06
N PHE A 77 -8.59 -2.77 8.02
CA PHE A 77 -9.09 -3.26 9.30
C PHE A 77 -10.45 -3.98 9.16
N LEU A 78 -11.37 -3.43 8.34
CA LEU A 78 -12.65 -4.11 8.07
C LEU A 78 -12.47 -5.45 7.32
N VAL A 79 -11.43 -5.57 6.47
CA VAL A 79 -11.04 -6.87 5.88
C VAL A 79 -10.65 -7.87 6.96
N PHE A 80 -9.82 -7.46 7.92
CA PHE A 80 -9.46 -8.31 9.06
C PHE A 80 -10.70 -8.73 9.87
N VAL A 81 -11.55 -7.77 10.26
CA VAL A 81 -12.78 -8.05 11.02
C VAL A 81 -13.65 -9.07 10.30
N ARG A 82 -13.81 -8.92 8.98
CA ARG A 82 -14.55 -9.89 8.17
C ARG A 82 -13.94 -11.29 8.23
N HIS A 83 -12.66 -11.44 7.92
CA HIS A 83 -12.00 -12.76 7.87
C HIS A 83 -11.91 -13.42 9.25
N PHE A 84 -11.92 -12.62 10.32
CA PHE A 84 -12.12 -13.10 11.67
C PHE A 84 -13.54 -13.65 11.85
N LEU A 85 -14.58 -12.92 11.45
CA LEU A 85 -15.97 -13.31 11.69
C LEU A 85 -16.48 -14.45 10.81
N LEU A 86 -15.95 -14.62 9.59
CA LEU A 86 -16.44 -15.59 8.60
C LEU A 86 -16.57 -17.03 9.14
N PRO A 87 -15.56 -17.59 9.84
CA PRO A 87 -15.65 -18.96 10.34
C PRO A 87 -16.55 -19.11 11.58
N TRP A 88 -16.80 -18.02 12.32
CA TRP A 88 -17.51 -18.07 13.61
C TRP A 88 -18.97 -17.63 13.54
N VAL A 89 -19.34 -16.87 12.53
CA VAL A 89 -20.71 -16.38 12.36
C VAL A 89 -21.34 -17.06 11.15
N LYS A 90 -22.18 -18.06 11.42
CA LYS A 90 -23.00 -18.70 10.39
C LYS A 90 -23.85 -17.65 9.68
N ASP A 91 -23.94 -17.78 8.36
CA ASP A 91 -24.69 -16.90 7.47
C ASP A 91 -24.26 -15.42 7.56
N LEU A 92 -22.98 -15.12 7.80
CA LEU A 92 -22.47 -13.74 7.86
C LEU A 92 -22.82 -12.94 6.59
N ASP A 93 -22.78 -13.60 5.44
CA ASP A 93 -22.97 -12.98 4.13
C ASP A 93 -24.43 -12.79 3.69
N THR A 94 -25.38 -13.27 4.48
CA THR A 94 -26.82 -13.05 4.25
C THR A 94 -27.28 -11.68 4.76
N GLY A 95 -28.32 -11.12 4.15
CA GLY A 95 -28.91 -9.84 4.52
C GLY A 95 -29.90 -9.90 5.68
N TYR A 96 -30.51 -8.76 6.00
CA TYR A 96 -31.52 -8.67 7.04
C TYR A 96 -32.76 -9.49 6.68
N ASN A 97 -33.31 -10.22 7.66
CA ASN A 97 -34.51 -11.05 7.55
C ASN A 97 -34.39 -12.29 6.64
N GLN A 98 -33.18 -12.84 6.51
CA GLN A 98 -32.93 -14.09 5.76
C GLN A 98 -32.65 -15.31 6.63
N THR A 99 -32.47 -15.11 7.93
CA THR A 99 -32.17 -16.16 8.90
C THR A 99 -33.24 -16.17 9.98
N ASP A 100 -33.41 -17.30 10.66
CA ASP A 100 -34.45 -17.52 11.69
C ASP A 100 -34.45 -16.49 12.84
N SER A 101 -33.35 -15.72 12.99
CA SER A 101 -33.31 -14.52 13.84
C SER A 101 -32.87 -13.29 13.04
N PRO A 102 -33.71 -12.24 12.93
CA PRO A 102 -33.30 -10.97 12.34
C PRO A 102 -32.30 -10.27 13.26
N LYS A 103 -31.06 -10.12 12.80
CA LYS A 103 -29.97 -9.45 13.55
C LYS A 103 -29.83 -8.01 13.10
N PHE A 104 -29.84 -7.06 14.04
CA PHE A 104 -29.66 -5.63 13.76
C PHE A 104 -28.38 -5.33 12.95
N LEU A 105 -27.30 -6.06 13.22
CA LEU A 105 -26.03 -5.94 12.48
C LEU A 105 -26.13 -6.32 10.98
N LYS A 106 -27.20 -7.00 10.56
CA LYS A 106 -27.43 -7.36 9.15
C LYS A 106 -28.18 -6.30 8.34
N LEU A 107 -28.62 -5.21 8.98
CA LEU A 107 -29.31 -4.10 8.31
C LEU A 107 -28.43 -3.45 7.23
N PRO A 108 -29.04 -2.90 6.15
CA PRO A 108 -28.33 -2.09 5.18
C PRO A 108 -27.53 -0.97 5.86
N ILE A 109 -26.41 -0.56 5.26
CA ILE A 109 -25.45 0.42 5.80
C ILE A 109 -24.68 -0.09 7.05
N ILE A 110 -25.35 -0.64 8.06
CA ILE A 110 -24.72 -1.10 9.30
C ILE A 110 -23.76 -2.25 9.02
N ARG A 111 -24.17 -3.19 8.17
CA ARG A 111 -23.33 -4.34 7.78
C ARG A 111 -22.05 -3.99 7.02
N VAL A 112 -21.85 -2.75 6.59
CA VAL A 112 -20.60 -2.31 5.91
C VAL A 112 -19.36 -2.62 6.76
N VAL A 113 -19.50 -2.63 8.09
CA VAL A 113 -18.39 -2.89 9.03
C VAL A 113 -17.79 -4.31 8.91
N TYR A 114 -18.49 -5.28 8.31
CA TYR A 114 -17.95 -6.63 8.06
C TYR A 114 -18.26 -7.18 6.64
N SER A 115 -19.20 -6.57 5.92
CA SER A 115 -19.68 -7.01 4.59
C SER A 115 -19.57 -5.88 3.55
N GLY A 116 -18.91 -4.77 3.88
CA GLY A 116 -18.79 -3.60 3.02
C GLY A 116 -17.95 -3.81 1.76
N PRO A 117 -17.78 -2.79 0.90
CA PRO A 117 -17.08 -2.90 -0.39
C PRO A 117 -15.54 -2.87 -0.23
N THR A 118 -15.03 -3.74 0.65
CA THR A 118 -13.65 -3.71 1.14
C THR A 118 -12.63 -3.82 0.01
N VAL A 119 -12.77 -4.84 -0.85
CA VAL A 119 -11.85 -5.06 -1.99
C VAL A 119 -12.01 -3.96 -3.05
N ALA A 120 -13.25 -3.55 -3.34
CA ALA A 120 -13.53 -2.56 -4.37
C ALA A 120 -12.90 -1.19 -4.08
N ILE A 121 -12.85 -0.78 -2.81
CA ILE A 121 -12.20 0.48 -2.41
C ILE A 121 -10.69 0.44 -2.68
N PHE A 122 -10.01 -0.67 -2.43
CA PHE A 122 -8.58 -0.78 -2.76
C PHE A 122 -8.32 -0.64 -4.25
N PHE A 123 -9.20 -1.16 -5.10
CA PHE A 123 -9.03 -1.09 -6.56
C PHE A 123 -9.25 0.33 -7.09
N VAL A 124 -10.30 1.01 -6.64
CA VAL A 124 -10.58 2.38 -7.10
C VAL A 124 -9.55 3.38 -6.57
N VAL A 125 -9.11 3.23 -5.31
CA VAL A 125 -8.02 4.04 -4.74
C VAL A 125 -6.69 3.74 -5.47
N SER A 126 -6.43 2.48 -5.83
CA SER A 126 -5.23 2.15 -6.61
C SER A 126 -5.22 2.84 -7.96
N GLY A 127 -6.34 2.81 -8.71
CA GLY A 127 -6.48 3.54 -9.97
C GLY A 127 -6.23 5.04 -9.83
N PHE A 128 -6.75 5.65 -8.76
CA PHE A 128 -6.51 7.06 -8.45
C PHE A 128 -5.02 7.36 -8.20
N VAL A 129 -4.37 6.57 -7.34
CA VAL A 129 -2.99 6.84 -6.90
C VAL A 129 -2.00 6.64 -8.04
N ILE A 130 -2.11 5.54 -8.80
CA ILE A 130 -1.14 5.25 -9.87
C ILE A 130 -1.23 6.23 -11.04
N SER A 131 -2.40 6.85 -11.25
CA SER A 131 -2.62 7.79 -12.35
C SER A 131 -2.31 9.24 -11.99
N SER A 132 -2.23 9.57 -10.69
CA SER A 132 -2.04 10.95 -10.22
C SER A 132 -0.78 11.62 -10.78
N LYS A 133 0.38 10.96 -10.71
CA LYS A 133 1.65 11.51 -11.23
C LYS A 133 1.65 11.60 -12.78
N PRO A 134 1.32 10.54 -13.53
CA PRO A 134 1.22 10.62 -14.99
C PRO A 134 0.25 11.68 -15.48
N LEU A 135 -0.95 11.79 -14.89
CA LEU A 135 -1.94 12.80 -15.27
C LEU A 135 -1.44 14.23 -15.03
N ARG A 136 -0.74 14.48 -13.92
CA ARG A 136 -0.12 15.78 -13.65
C ARG A 136 0.89 16.17 -14.73
N LEU A 137 1.74 15.22 -15.16
CA LEU A 137 2.73 15.45 -16.22
C LEU A 137 2.08 15.63 -17.60
N ILE A 138 1.03 14.86 -17.90
CA ILE A 138 0.22 15.03 -19.13
C ILE A 138 -0.39 16.44 -19.20
N ARG A 139 -0.96 16.94 -18.08
CA ARG A 139 -1.51 18.30 -18.03
C ARG A 139 -0.44 19.37 -18.17
N GLY A 140 0.74 19.15 -17.58
CA GLY A 140 1.92 19.99 -17.77
C GLY A 140 2.54 19.90 -19.16
N LYS A 141 2.03 19.02 -20.05
CA LYS A 141 2.58 18.72 -21.39
C LYS A 141 4.02 18.21 -21.38
N ASP A 142 4.51 17.73 -20.25
CA ASP A 142 5.83 17.12 -20.12
C ASP A 142 5.76 15.62 -20.40
N PHE A 143 5.73 15.29 -21.69
CA PHE A 143 5.60 13.90 -22.14
C PHE A 143 6.87 13.08 -21.93
N ALA A 144 8.05 13.72 -21.87
CA ALA A 144 9.33 13.05 -21.62
C ALA A 144 9.42 12.57 -20.16
N ALA A 145 9.12 13.45 -19.20
CA ALA A 145 9.04 13.08 -17.80
C ALA A 145 7.89 12.08 -17.55
N MET A 146 6.77 12.23 -18.27
CA MET A 146 5.66 11.26 -18.19
C MET A 146 6.10 9.86 -18.61
N SER A 147 6.76 9.72 -19.76
CA SER A 147 7.27 8.43 -20.24
C SER A 147 8.21 7.78 -19.21
N THR A 148 9.17 8.56 -18.71
CA THR A 148 10.12 8.12 -17.67
C THR A 148 9.39 7.66 -16.41
N ALA A 149 8.41 8.45 -15.94
CA ALA A 149 7.60 8.10 -14.78
C ALA A 149 6.74 6.85 -14.99
N MET A 150 6.28 6.59 -16.20
CA MET A 150 5.46 5.43 -16.57
C MET A 150 6.29 4.15 -16.63
N ILE A 151 7.45 4.16 -17.30
CA ILE A 151 8.39 3.03 -17.37
C ILE A 151 8.76 2.59 -15.95
N SER A 152 9.20 3.57 -15.16
CA SER A 152 9.49 3.48 -13.74
C SER A 152 8.34 2.88 -12.92
N SER A 153 7.10 3.28 -13.21
CA SER A 153 5.91 2.77 -12.51
C SER A 153 5.59 1.33 -12.89
N VAL A 154 5.72 0.96 -14.17
CA VAL A 154 5.49 -0.41 -14.66
C VAL A 154 6.47 -1.38 -14.00
N PHE A 155 7.77 -1.07 -14.04
CA PHE A 155 8.83 -1.91 -13.49
C PHE A 155 8.64 -2.16 -11.99
N ARG A 156 8.52 -1.07 -11.20
CA ARG A 156 8.38 -1.18 -9.74
C ARG A 156 7.08 -1.84 -9.30
N ARG A 157 5.99 -1.72 -10.08
CA ARG A 157 4.66 -2.18 -9.66
C ARG A 157 4.64 -3.69 -9.45
N GLY A 158 5.29 -4.46 -10.33
CA GLY A 158 5.39 -5.92 -10.19
C GLY A 158 6.10 -6.29 -8.88
N LEU A 159 7.35 -5.83 -8.72
CA LEU A 159 8.16 -6.16 -7.55
C LEU A 159 7.50 -5.73 -6.23
N ARG A 160 6.95 -4.51 -6.17
CA ARG A 160 6.30 -4.01 -4.95
C ARG A 160 5.04 -4.80 -4.58
N LEU A 161 4.28 -5.29 -5.56
CA LEU A 161 3.07 -6.06 -5.31
C LEU A 161 3.36 -7.51 -4.95
N PHE A 162 4.34 -8.15 -5.59
CA PHE A 162 4.59 -9.59 -5.42
C PHE A 162 5.61 -9.93 -4.33
N LEU A 163 6.62 -9.09 -4.09
CA LEU A 163 7.71 -9.44 -3.18
C LEU A 163 7.26 -9.62 -1.72
N PRO A 164 6.48 -8.71 -1.11
CA PRO A 164 6.03 -8.90 0.27
C PRO A 164 5.09 -10.12 0.46
N PRO A 165 4.11 -10.40 -0.42
CA PRO A 165 3.33 -11.65 -0.34
C PRO A 165 4.15 -12.92 -0.50
N ILE A 166 5.19 -12.94 -1.34
CA ILE A 166 6.10 -14.09 -1.46
C ILE A 166 6.76 -14.37 -0.11
N ILE A 167 7.24 -13.33 0.58
CA ILE A 167 7.86 -13.46 1.92
C ILE A 167 6.84 -13.91 2.97
N SER A 168 5.62 -13.36 2.94
CA SER A 168 4.53 -13.75 3.84
C SER A 168 4.18 -15.23 3.67
N THR A 169 3.91 -15.66 2.44
CA THR A 169 3.51 -17.04 2.13
C THR A 169 4.65 -18.05 2.31
N PHE A 170 5.90 -17.63 2.12
CA PHE A 170 7.06 -18.44 2.51
C PHE A 170 7.04 -18.75 4.01
N SER A 171 6.76 -17.73 4.83
CA SER A 171 6.64 -17.90 6.28
C SER A 171 5.49 -18.85 6.63
N VAL A 172 4.36 -18.76 5.92
CA VAL A 172 3.24 -19.72 6.04
C VAL A 172 3.68 -21.15 5.73
N ALA A 173 4.43 -21.36 4.66
CA ALA A 173 4.93 -22.69 4.30
C ALA A 173 5.77 -23.32 5.43
N LEU A 174 6.62 -22.52 6.06
CA LEU A 174 7.40 -22.95 7.22
C LEU A 174 6.49 -23.27 8.42
N PHE A 175 5.54 -22.39 8.75
CA PHE A 175 4.61 -22.59 9.88
C PHE A 175 3.72 -23.82 9.70
N VAL A 176 3.29 -24.11 8.48
CA VAL A 176 2.50 -25.29 8.15
C VAL A 176 3.35 -26.55 8.29
N HIS A 177 4.58 -26.54 7.78
CA HIS A 177 5.48 -27.70 7.87
C HIS A 177 5.79 -28.09 9.31
N ILE A 178 6.11 -27.11 10.17
CA ILE A 178 6.34 -27.34 11.61
C ILE A 178 5.05 -27.69 12.37
N GLY A 179 3.89 -27.57 11.74
CA GLY A 179 2.60 -27.95 12.29
C GLY A 179 2.06 -26.94 13.30
N TRP A 180 2.20 -25.64 13.05
CA TRP A 180 1.56 -24.59 13.87
C TRP A 180 0.11 -24.30 13.43
N TYR A 181 -0.28 -24.73 12.24
CA TYR A 181 -1.66 -24.60 11.73
C TYR A 181 -2.52 -25.77 12.24
N LYS A 182 -2.72 -25.86 13.57
CA LYS A 182 -3.37 -27.01 14.26
C LYS A 182 -4.79 -26.74 14.77
N THR A 183 -5.44 -25.70 14.28
CA THR A 183 -6.78 -25.32 14.72
C THR A 183 -7.82 -26.41 14.42
N ALA A 184 -8.77 -26.60 15.33
CA ALA A 184 -9.95 -27.44 15.13
C ALA A 184 -10.93 -26.78 14.14
N TYR A 185 -10.63 -26.87 12.84
CA TYR A 185 -11.48 -26.28 11.78
C TYR A 185 -12.91 -26.86 11.77
N ASP A 186 -13.07 -28.12 12.20
CA ASP A 186 -14.37 -28.81 12.24
C ASP A 186 -15.34 -28.23 13.28
N GLU A 187 -14.84 -27.45 14.26
CA GLU A 187 -15.67 -26.78 15.26
C GLU A 187 -16.22 -25.43 14.79
N MET A 188 -15.79 -24.95 13.62
CA MET A 188 -16.19 -23.65 13.08
C MET A 188 -17.60 -23.73 12.47
N PRO A 189 -18.60 -22.96 12.97
CA PRO A 189 -19.98 -23.04 12.48
C PRO A 189 -20.22 -22.32 11.14
N GLY A 190 -19.25 -21.52 10.67
CA GLY A 190 -19.33 -20.69 9.46
C GLY A 190 -18.45 -21.19 8.32
N ASP A 191 -17.92 -20.25 7.53
CA ASP A 191 -17.10 -20.58 6.36
C ASP A 191 -15.70 -21.02 6.79
N ILE A 192 -15.37 -22.30 6.54
CA ILE A 192 -14.07 -22.85 6.89
C ILE A 192 -12.97 -22.20 6.01
N PRO A 193 -11.96 -21.57 6.62
CA PRO A 193 -10.89 -20.90 5.88
C PRO A 193 -9.99 -21.93 5.21
N ARG A 194 -9.61 -21.66 3.96
CA ARG A 194 -8.65 -22.51 3.23
C ARG A 194 -7.26 -22.38 3.84
N HIS A 195 -6.55 -23.49 3.91
CA HIS A 195 -5.15 -23.55 4.32
C HIS A 195 -4.42 -24.63 3.50
N PRO A 196 -3.09 -24.52 3.34
CA PRO A 196 -2.34 -25.53 2.60
C PRO A 196 -2.26 -26.84 3.39
N ALA A 197 -2.06 -27.95 2.67
CA ALA A 197 -1.79 -29.24 3.28
C ALA A 197 -0.39 -29.26 3.91
N ARG A 198 -0.24 -30.05 4.99
CA ARG A 198 1.04 -30.28 5.63
C ARG A 198 1.73 -31.49 5.01
N TYR A 199 2.92 -31.28 4.44
CA TYR A 199 3.75 -32.35 3.91
C TYR A 199 4.79 -32.81 4.94
N GLY A 200 5.15 -34.11 4.88
CA GLY A 200 6.11 -34.72 5.81
C GLY A 200 7.55 -34.24 5.61
N LEU A 201 7.96 -33.98 4.36
CA LEU A 201 9.28 -33.46 4.00
C LEU A 201 9.20 -31.96 3.70
N LEU A 202 10.21 -31.20 4.15
CA LEU A 202 10.28 -29.75 3.90
C LEU A 202 10.37 -29.44 2.40
N VAL A 203 11.07 -30.27 1.63
CA VAL A 203 11.23 -30.09 0.18
C VAL A 203 9.89 -30.16 -0.53
N ASP A 204 9.00 -31.09 -0.14
CA ASP A 204 7.67 -31.21 -0.73
C ASP A 204 6.81 -29.98 -0.40
N GLN A 205 6.89 -29.48 0.84
CA GLN A 205 6.19 -28.26 1.23
C GLN A 205 6.70 -27.04 0.45
N LEU A 206 8.01 -26.89 0.30
CA LEU A 206 8.61 -25.80 -0.47
C LEU A 206 8.32 -25.93 -1.97
N GLY A 207 8.23 -27.14 -2.49
CA GLY A 207 7.82 -27.43 -3.87
C GLY A 207 6.36 -27.02 -4.13
N ASP A 208 5.45 -27.36 -3.22
CA ASP A 208 4.05 -26.93 -3.30
C ASP A 208 3.91 -25.41 -3.14
N TRP A 209 4.64 -24.80 -2.21
CA TRP A 209 4.70 -23.34 -2.07
C TRP A 209 5.21 -22.66 -3.35
N LEU A 210 6.29 -23.17 -3.95
CA LEU A 210 6.83 -22.63 -5.19
C LEU A 210 5.82 -22.78 -6.35
N ARG A 211 5.12 -23.92 -6.43
CA ARG A 211 4.02 -24.12 -7.37
C ARG A 211 2.94 -23.06 -7.19
N PHE A 212 2.51 -22.81 -5.95
CA PHE A 212 1.55 -21.74 -5.63
C PHE A 212 2.07 -20.36 -6.05
N VAL A 213 3.34 -20.04 -5.77
CA VAL A 213 3.93 -18.74 -6.13
C VAL A 213 3.85 -18.54 -7.65
N LEU A 214 4.32 -19.52 -8.42
CA LEU A 214 4.43 -19.41 -9.88
C LEU A 214 3.09 -19.54 -10.62
N ALA A 215 2.23 -20.46 -10.18
CA ALA A 215 0.99 -20.80 -10.89
C ALA A 215 -0.22 -19.97 -10.45
N ASP A 216 -0.27 -19.53 -9.19
CA ASP A 216 -1.42 -18.81 -8.63
C ASP A 216 -1.08 -17.35 -8.30
N LEU A 217 -0.05 -17.10 -7.49
CA LEU A 217 0.23 -15.75 -6.98
C LEU A 217 0.75 -14.81 -8.07
N THR A 218 1.74 -15.24 -8.88
CA THR A 218 2.40 -14.40 -9.87
C THR A 218 1.90 -14.59 -11.29
N HIS A 219 0.81 -15.34 -11.52
CA HIS A 219 0.32 -15.66 -12.86
C HIS A 219 -0.70 -14.62 -13.38
N PRO A 220 -0.32 -13.65 -14.25
CA PRO A 220 -1.20 -12.55 -14.64
C PRO A 220 -2.18 -12.92 -15.77
N TRP A 221 -1.96 -14.05 -16.44
CA TRP A 221 -2.67 -14.44 -17.66
C TRP A 221 -4.03 -15.10 -17.41
N SER A 222 -4.27 -15.56 -16.18
CA SER A 222 -5.54 -16.19 -15.82
C SER A 222 -6.59 -15.13 -15.48
N TRP A 223 -7.77 -15.28 -16.07
CA TRP A 223 -8.96 -14.53 -15.69
C TRP A 223 -9.80 -15.24 -14.63
N LYS A 224 -9.42 -16.47 -14.25
CA LYS A 224 -10.01 -17.19 -13.12
C LYS A 224 -9.44 -16.62 -11.82
N SER A 225 -10.27 -16.59 -10.77
CA SER A 225 -9.78 -16.22 -9.44
C SER A 225 -8.80 -17.28 -8.93
N PRO A 226 -7.56 -16.91 -8.55
CA PRO A 226 -6.60 -17.86 -7.98
C PRO A 226 -7.17 -18.50 -6.71
N ARG A 227 -7.00 -19.81 -6.54
CA ARG A 227 -7.53 -20.53 -5.35
C ARG A 227 -6.90 -20.03 -4.04
N SER A 228 -5.67 -19.55 -4.16
CA SER A 228 -4.86 -18.91 -3.12
C SER A 228 -4.71 -19.73 -1.82
N GLU A 229 -4.19 -20.95 -1.89
CA GLU A 229 -4.22 -21.91 -0.76
C GLU A 229 -3.35 -21.50 0.44
N TYR A 230 -2.17 -20.91 0.20
CA TYR A 230 -1.31 -20.42 1.29
C TYR A 230 -1.88 -19.21 2.00
N ASP A 231 -2.73 -18.44 1.31
CA ASP A 231 -3.43 -17.32 1.92
C ASP A 231 -4.62 -16.87 1.05
N SER A 232 -5.83 -17.16 1.54
CA SER A 232 -7.07 -17.11 0.74
C SER A 232 -7.36 -15.76 0.10
N HIS A 233 -6.90 -14.66 0.69
CA HIS A 233 -7.22 -13.31 0.23
C HIS A 233 -6.25 -12.77 -0.83
N LEU A 234 -5.11 -13.46 -1.08
CA LEU A 234 -4.09 -12.99 -2.03
C LEU A 234 -4.51 -13.08 -3.50
N TRP A 235 -5.68 -13.67 -3.79
CA TRP A 235 -6.29 -13.69 -5.13
C TRP A 235 -6.40 -12.29 -5.76
N THR A 236 -6.47 -11.23 -4.94
CA THR A 236 -6.55 -9.86 -5.44
C THR A 236 -5.24 -9.34 -6.03
N ILE A 237 -4.07 -9.84 -5.62
CA ILE A 237 -2.75 -9.33 -6.03
C ILE A 237 -2.53 -9.42 -7.55
N PRO A 238 -2.66 -10.59 -8.21
CA PRO A 238 -2.49 -10.68 -9.66
C PRO A 238 -3.54 -9.86 -10.42
N ILE A 239 -4.76 -9.75 -9.88
CA ILE A 239 -5.83 -8.92 -10.45
C ILE A 239 -5.45 -7.44 -10.40
N GLN A 240 -4.90 -6.96 -9.28
CA GLN A 240 -4.41 -5.60 -9.13
C GLN A 240 -3.28 -5.30 -10.09
N PHE A 241 -2.34 -6.23 -10.26
CA PHE A 241 -1.25 -6.07 -11.22
C PHE A 241 -1.77 -5.90 -12.64
N ARG A 242 -2.66 -6.80 -13.10
CA ARG A 242 -3.30 -6.73 -14.42
C ARG A 242 -4.08 -5.43 -14.64
N ALA A 243 -4.93 -5.06 -13.68
CA ALA A 243 -5.70 -3.81 -13.77
C ALA A 243 -4.78 -2.58 -13.81
N SER A 244 -3.63 -2.62 -13.14
CA SER A 244 -2.62 -1.56 -13.21
C SER A 244 -2.00 -1.47 -14.60
N MET A 245 -1.66 -2.59 -15.24
CA MET A 245 -1.10 -2.61 -16.60
C MET A 245 -2.08 -2.05 -17.64
N ILE A 246 -3.35 -2.45 -17.56
CA ILE A 246 -4.41 -1.90 -18.43
C ILE A 246 -4.56 -0.39 -18.20
N SER A 247 -4.51 0.06 -16.95
CA SER A 247 -4.59 1.48 -16.59
C SER A 247 -3.42 2.28 -17.16
N PHE A 248 -2.22 1.71 -17.10
CA PHE A 248 -1.03 2.33 -17.66
C PHE A 248 -1.11 2.45 -19.18
N LEU A 249 -1.58 1.41 -19.86
CA LEU A 249 -1.81 1.42 -21.30
C LEU A 249 -2.87 2.45 -21.70
N ALA A 250 -3.98 2.54 -20.95
CA ALA A 250 -5.03 3.52 -21.19
C ALA A 250 -4.50 4.96 -21.04
N LEU A 251 -3.69 5.24 -20.01
CA LEU A 251 -3.08 6.56 -19.82
C LEU A 251 -2.09 6.91 -20.94
N LEU A 252 -1.26 5.94 -21.35
CA LEU A 252 -0.30 6.13 -22.43
C LEU A 252 -1.02 6.41 -23.76
N GLY A 253 -2.02 5.61 -24.11
CA GLY A 253 -2.81 5.77 -25.34
C GLY A 253 -3.62 7.07 -25.38
N LEU A 254 -4.11 7.54 -24.22
CA LEU A 254 -4.90 8.77 -24.09
C LEU A 254 -4.08 9.99 -23.64
N ALA A 255 -2.75 9.89 -23.62
CA ALA A 255 -1.87 10.95 -23.10
C ALA A 255 -2.04 12.26 -23.88
N LYS A 256 -2.12 12.19 -25.21
CA LYS A 256 -2.28 13.36 -26.10
C LYS A 256 -3.74 13.73 -26.38
N ALA A 257 -4.71 12.99 -25.83
CA ALA A 257 -6.11 13.30 -25.99
C ALA A 257 -6.51 14.56 -25.19
N LYS A 258 -7.45 15.34 -25.72
CA LYS A 258 -8.07 16.45 -24.97
C LYS A 258 -8.72 15.89 -23.69
N PRO A 259 -8.72 16.60 -22.54
CA PRO A 259 -9.25 16.09 -21.27
C PRO A 259 -10.69 15.54 -21.36
N LYS A 260 -11.57 16.25 -22.08
CA LYS A 260 -12.96 15.80 -22.32
C LYS A 260 -13.02 14.50 -23.12
N ALA A 261 -12.20 14.38 -24.18
CA ALA A 261 -12.13 13.17 -25.00
C ALA A 261 -11.54 12.00 -24.19
N ARG A 262 -10.46 12.24 -23.44
CA ARG A 262 -9.88 11.23 -22.53
C ARG A 262 -10.92 10.74 -21.52
N THR A 263 -11.63 11.64 -20.86
CA THR A 263 -12.70 11.29 -19.91
C THR A 263 -13.80 10.46 -20.58
N GLY A 264 -14.24 10.85 -21.78
CA GLY A 264 -15.24 10.10 -22.55
C GLY A 264 -14.76 8.69 -22.93
N CYS A 265 -13.51 8.55 -23.38
CA CYS A 265 -12.91 7.24 -23.65
C CYS A 265 -12.79 6.38 -22.39
N LEU A 266 -12.35 6.96 -21.27
CA LEU A 266 -12.26 6.24 -19.99
C LEU A 266 -13.64 5.79 -19.49
N LEU A 267 -14.68 6.61 -19.67
CA LEU A 267 -16.06 6.25 -19.35
C LEU A 267 -16.54 5.09 -20.21
N ALA A 268 -16.29 5.14 -21.53
CA ALA A 268 -16.63 4.07 -22.45
C ALA A 268 -15.90 2.75 -22.10
N LEU A 269 -14.60 2.82 -21.81
CA LEU A 269 -13.81 1.66 -21.37
C LEU A 269 -14.28 1.10 -20.02
N THR A 270 -14.73 1.97 -19.10
CA THR A 270 -15.30 1.56 -17.82
C THR A 270 -16.61 0.82 -18.03
N ALA A 271 -17.53 1.36 -18.85
CA ALA A 271 -18.79 0.72 -19.18
C ALA A 271 -18.58 -0.62 -19.90
N TYR A 272 -17.67 -0.67 -20.87
CA TYR A 272 -17.29 -1.91 -21.53
C TYR A 272 -16.70 -2.94 -20.56
N SER A 273 -15.83 -2.52 -19.65
CA SER A 273 -15.25 -3.41 -18.63
C SER A 273 -16.32 -4.00 -17.72
N LEU A 274 -17.33 -3.22 -17.32
CA LEU A 274 -18.46 -3.72 -16.52
C LEU A 274 -19.32 -4.71 -17.32
N GLN A 275 -19.56 -4.44 -18.61
CA GLN A 275 -20.28 -5.34 -19.50
C GLN A 275 -19.55 -6.70 -19.66
N GLN A 276 -18.22 -6.69 -19.66
CA GLN A 276 -17.39 -7.90 -19.74
C GLN A 276 -17.11 -8.56 -18.37
N GLU A 277 -17.86 -8.17 -17.33
CA GLU A 277 -17.70 -8.64 -15.94
C GLU A 277 -16.31 -8.39 -15.34
N LYS A 278 -15.58 -7.43 -15.90
CA LYS A 278 -14.26 -6.99 -15.44
C LYS A 278 -14.40 -5.79 -14.52
N TRP A 279 -15.21 -5.94 -13.47
CA TRP A 279 -15.39 -4.94 -12.41
C TRP A 279 -14.08 -4.42 -11.79
N PRO A 280 -12.97 -5.21 -11.66
CA PRO A 280 -11.71 -4.66 -11.15
C PRO A 280 -11.09 -3.62 -12.08
N VAL A 281 -11.16 -3.87 -13.39
CA VAL A 281 -10.63 -2.95 -14.41
C VAL A 281 -11.47 -1.67 -14.41
N ALA A 282 -12.81 -1.82 -14.36
CA ALA A 282 -13.72 -0.69 -14.26
C ALA A 282 -13.42 0.22 -13.05
N LEU A 283 -13.16 -0.36 -11.87
CA LEU A 283 -12.79 0.41 -10.67
C LEU A 283 -11.46 1.16 -10.83
N PHE A 284 -10.46 0.52 -11.42
CA PHE A 284 -9.19 1.20 -11.69
C PHE A 284 -9.40 2.39 -12.64
N LEU A 285 -10.13 2.20 -13.74
CA LEU A 285 -10.45 3.27 -14.69
C LEU A 285 -11.27 4.40 -14.06
N ALA A 286 -12.26 4.08 -13.22
CA ALA A 286 -13.00 5.07 -12.44
C ALA A 286 -12.08 5.86 -11.48
N GLY A 287 -11.09 5.19 -10.88
CA GLY A 287 -10.04 5.83 -10.10
C GLY A 287 -9.24 6.85 -10.91
N ILE A 288 -8.88 6.53 -12.17
CA ILE A 288 -8.19 7.46 -13.09
C ILE A 288 -9.05 8.69 -13.36
N MET A 289 -10.34 8.50 -13.65
CA MET A 289 -11.27 9.61 -13.90
C MET A 289 -11.38 10.53 -12.68
N MET A 290 -11.47 9.97 -11.47
CA MET A 290 -11.49 10.74 -10.24
C MET A 290 -10.19 11.51 -9.99
N ALA A 291 -9.03 10.91 -10.28
CA ALA A 291 -7.75 11.61 -10.19
C ALA A 291 -7.68 12.79 -11.17
N GLU A 292 -8.20 12.62 -12.40
CA GLU A 292 -8.26 13.69 -13.39
C GLU A 292 -9.18 14.83 -12.94
N TRP A 293 -10.38 14.52 -12.43
CA TRP A 293 -11.29 15.53 -11.90
C TRP A 293 -10.72 16.29 -10.70
N ASN A 294 -10.03 15.58 -9.79
CA ASN A 294 -9.37 16.19 -8.65
C ASN A 294 -8.27 17.18 -9.07
N LEU A 295 -7.51 16.85 -10.12
CA LEU A 295 -6.49 17.75 -10.68
C LEU A 295 -7.11 18.99 -11.34
N VAL A 296 -8.20 18.83 -12.09
CA VAL A 296 -8.93 19.95 -12.71
C VAL A 296 -9.45 20.93 -11.66
N GLU A 297 -10.04 20.41 -10.59
CA GLU A 297 -10.55 21.23 -9.49
C GLU A 297 -9.43 21.98 -8.78
N MET A 298 -8.34 21.29 -8.44
CA MET A 298 -7.19 21.91 -7.79
C MET A 298 -6.60 23.04 -8.64
N GLU A 299 -6.46 22.84 -9.95
CA GLU A 299 -5.99 23.88 -10.88
C GLU A 299 -6.94 25.08 -10.92
N SER A 300 -8.26 24.82 -10.95
CA SER A 300 -9.26 25.90 -10.94
C SER A 300 -9.20 26.75 -9.67
N HIS A 301 -8.97 26.13 -8.51
CA HIS A 301 -8.80 26.85 -7.24
C HIS A 301 -7.52 27.67 -7.21
N ILE A 302 -6.42 27.15 -7.77
CA ILE A 302 -5.15 27.90 -7.87
C ILE A 302 -5.33 29.12 -8.76
N HIS A 303 -5.94 28.99 -9.95
CA HIS A 303 -6.20 30.12 -10.85
C HIS A 303 -7.10 31.18 -10.20
N GLN A 304 -8.16 30.77 -9.51
CA GLN A 304 -9.03 31.69 -8.77
C GLN A 304 -8.28 32.41 -7.65
N SER A 305 -7.42 31.70 -6.91
CA SER A 305 -6.63 32.27 -5.83
C SER A 305 -5.60 33.27 -6.34
N LEU A 306 -4.92 32.96 -7.46
CA LEU A 306 -3.97 33.86 -8.11
C LEU A 306 -4.67 35.10 -8.69
N ALA A 307 -5.86 34.93 -9.29
CA ALA A 307 -6.66 36.04 -9.82
C ALA A 307 -7.23 36.96 -8.73
N ALA A 308 -7.35 36.48 -7.49
CA ALA A 308 -7.82 37.26 -6.34
C ALA A 308 -6.71 38.11 -5.69
N VAL A 309 -5.44 37.95 -6.09
CA VAL A 309 -4.33 38.80 -5.63
C VAL A 309 -4.34 40.09 -6.45
N ASP A 310 -4.89 41.16 -5.88
CA ASP A 310 -4.82 42.52 -6.46
C ASP A 310 -3.38 43.06 -6.34
N PRO A 311 -2.69 43.37 -7.46
CA PRO A 311 -1.32 43.89 -7.45
C PRO A 311 -1.16 45.26 -6.77
N ALA A 312 -2.25 45.98 -6.49
CA ALA A 312 -2.21 47.30 -5.86
C ALA A 312 -2.38 47.28 -4.33
N SER A 313 -2.66 46.13 -3.71
CA SER A 313 -2.93 46.05 -2.26
C SER A 313 -1.82 45.29 -1.50
N CYS A 314 -1.03 46.01 -0.70
CA CYS A 314 0.05 45.46 0.15
C CYS A 314 -0.45 44.67 1.38
N LEU A 315 -1.70 44.20 1.38
CA LEU A 315 -2.27 43.37 2.44
C LEU A 315 -2.82 42.10 1.79
N PRO A 316 -2.32 40.90 2.17
CA PRO A 316 -2.91 39.67 1.68
C PRO A 316 -4.36 39.61 2.14
N ARG A 317 -5.30 39.88 1.24
CA ARG A 317 -6.73 39.64 1.45
C ARG A 317 -6.87 38.13 1.54
N TYR A 318 -6.79 37.59 2.76
CA TYR A 318 -7.09 36.20 3.08
C TYR A 318 -8.58 35.97 2.84
N GLN A 319 -8.95 35.84 1.57
CA GLN A 319 -10.29 35.46 1.19
C GLN A 319 -10.44 33.98 1.50
N SER A 320 -11.13 33.77 2.62
CA SER A 320 -11.75 32.54 3.06
C SER A 320 -12.15 31.63 1.89
N ILE A 321 -11.64 30.39 1.94
CA ILE A 321 -12.29 29.14 1.55
C ILE A 321 -13.52 29.40 0.69
N VAL A 322 -13.40 29.21 -0.64
CA VAL A 322 -14.56 29.11 -1.54
C VAL A 322 -15.52 28.09 -0.93
N SER A 323 -16.56 28.58 -0.25
CA SER A 323 -17.53 27.74 0.43
C SER A 323 -18.32 27.03 -0.65
N GLN A 324 -18.17 25.70 -0.74
CA GLN A 324 -18.98 24.91 -1.66
C GLN A 324 -20.47 25.22 -1.40
N PRO A 325 -21.30 25.37 -2.46
CA PRO A 325 -22.72 25.62 -2.28
C PRO A 325 -23.35 24.51 -1.42
N ALA A 326 -24.28 24.87 -0.52
CA ALA A 326 -24.94 23.90 0.36
C ALA A 326 -25.56 22.72 -0.43
N THR A 327 -26.08 22.98 -1.63
CA THR A 327 -26.63 21.98 -2.56
C THR A 327 -25.61 20.90 -2.96
N CYS A 328 -24.35 21.28 -3.17
CA CYS A 328 -23.28 20.34 -3.50
C CYS A 328 -22.95 19.44 -2.29
N THR A 329 -22.91 20.02 -1.09
CA THR A 329 -22.69 19.26 0.15
C THR A 329 -23.79 18.22 0.41
N VAL A 330 -25.06 18.59 0.19
CA VAL A 330 -26.18 17.65 0.32
C VAL A 330 -26.07 16.51 -0.69
N LEU A 331 -25.72 16.82 -1.95
CA LEU A 331 -25.49 15.81 -2.98
C LEU A 331 -24.38 14.82 -2.59
N TYR A 332 -23.22 15.30 -2.15
CA TYR A 332 -22.11 14.41 -1.80
C TYR A 332 -22.41 13.53 -0.59
N ARG A 333 -23.18 14.05 0.38
CA ARG A 333 -23.67 13.25 1.52
C ARG A 333 -24.73 12.24 1.09
N ALA A 334 -25.62 12.60 0.16
CA ALA A 334 -26.57 11.64 -0.42
C ALA A 334 -25.82 10.52 -1.18
N CYS A 335 -24.81 10.85 -1.98
CA CYS A 335 -23.92 9.89 -2.62
C CYS A 335 -23.17 9.02 -1.60
N PHE A 336 -22.80 9.58 -0.44
CA PHE A 336 -22.13 8.82 0.63
C PHE A 336 -23.08 7.78 1.23
N ILE A 337 -24.30 8.19 1.58
CA ILE A 337 -25.33 7.27 2.10
C ILE A 337 -25.70 6.21 1.06
N LEU A 338 -25.88 6.60 -0.20
CA LEU A 338 -26.12 5.67 -1.30
C LEU A 338 -24.93 4.71 -1.49
N GLY A 339 -23.70 5.20 -1.39
CA GLY A 339 -22.48 4.40 -1.48
C GLY A 339 -22.36 3.38 -0.36
N LEU A 340 -22.70 3.76 0.88
CA LEU A 340 -22.78 2.84 2.02
C LEU A 340 -23.88 1.79 1.81
N TYR A 341 -25.03 2.21 1.31
CA TYR A 341 -26.15 1.31 1.03
C TYR A 341 -25.80 0.29 -0.06
N LEU A 342 -25.33 0.71 -1.24
CA LEU A 342 -24.92 -0.19 -2.32
C LEU A 342 -23.72 -1.07 -1.91
N GLY A 343 -22.76 -0.48 -1.21
CA GLY A 343 -21.61 -1.21 -0.67
C GLY A 343 -21.97 -2.26 0.39
N SER A 344 -23.17 -2.19 0.96
CA SER A 344 -23.68 -3.12 1.96
C SER A 344 -24.46 -4.29 1.38
N TYR A 345 -24.51 -4.44 0.04
CA TYR A 345 -25.22 -5.54 -0.61
C TYR A 345 -24.74 -6.93 -0.11
N PRO A 346 -25.66 -7.86 0.21
CA PRO A 346 -25.32 -9.18 0.75
C PRO A 346 -24.53 -10.00 -0.27
N ARG A 347 -23.61 -10.84 0.22
CA ARG A 347 -22.68 -11.60 -0.63
C ARG A 347 -23.06 -13.07 -0.81
N ALA A 348 -23.96 -13.57 0.03
CA ALA A 348 -24.45 -14.92 -0.10
C ALA A 348 -25.21 -15.05 -1.43
N GLN A 349 -25.03 -16.17 -2.12
CA GLN A 349 -25.66 -16.40 -3.41
C GLN A 349 -27.19 -16.35 -3.27
N TYR A 350 -27.88 -15.63 -4.17
CA TYR A 350 -29.34 -15.42 -4.13
C TYR A 350 -29.84 -14.63 -2.91
N ALA A 351 -28.95 -14.06 -2.11
CA ALA A 351 -29.33 -13.30 -0.94
C ALA A 351 -29.98 -11.96 -1.29
N GLY A 352 -29.81 -11.42 -2.50
CA GLY A 352 -30.46 -10.18 -2.87
C GLY A 352 -31.99 -10.28 -2.82
N HIS A 353 -32.55 -11.42 -3.24
CA HIS A 353 -33.99 -11.59 -3.49
C HIS A 353 -34.86 -11.57 -2.23
N SER A 354 -34.34 -12.00 -1.09
CA SER A 354 -35.09 -12.04 0.18
C SER A 354 -34.51 -11.12 1.26
N SER A 355 -33.43 -10.39 0.97
CA SER A 355 -32.88 -9.40 1.90
C SER A 355 -33.70 -8.13 1.87
N LEU A 356 -34.35 -7.81 2.99
CA LEU A 356 -35.06 -6.54 3.13
C LEU A 356 -34.11 -5.37 2.86
N GLY A 357 -34.55 -4.47 1.98
CA GLY A 357 -33.75 -3.36 1.51
C GLY A 357 -33.01 -3.62 0.19
N PHE A 358 -32.74 -4.86 -0.23
CA PHE A 358 -31.98 -5.15 -1.47
C PHE A 358 -32.78 -5.86 -2.57
N MET A 359 -34.01 -6.28 -2.29
CA MET A 359 -34.86 -7.04 -3.21
C MET A 359 -34.99 -6.40 -4.60
N TRP A 360 -35.10 -5.08 -4.69
CA TRP A 360 -35.22 -4.39 -5.97
C TRP A 360 -33.91 -4.35 -6.76
N LEU A 361 -32.77 -4.23 -6.08
CA LEU A 361 -31.44 -4.30 -6.70
C LEU A 361 -31.17 -5.70 -7.27
N SER A 362 -31.58 -6.75 -6.56
CA SER A 362 -31.46 -8.14 -7.02
C SER A 362 -32.18 -8.44 -8.34
N LYS A 363 -33.22 -7.65 -8.70
CA LYS A 363 -33.92 -7.78 -9.98
C LYS A 363 -33.10 -7.27 -11.17
N ILE A 364 -32.13 -6.38 -10.93
CA ILE A 364 -31.23 -5.87 -11.96
C ILE A 364 -30.03 -6.82 -12.09
N THR A 365 -29.37 -7.10 -10.97
CA THR A 365 -28.30 -8.10 -10.87
C THR A 365 -28.19 -8.56 -9.42
N ASP A 366 -28.00 -9.86 -9.22
CA ASP A 366 -27.77 -10.45 -7.90
C ASP A 366 -26.26 -10.55 -7.57
N ASP A 367 -25.39 -10.10 -8.47
CA ASP A 367 -23.94 -10.12 -8.26
C ASP A 367 -23.50 -8.95 -7.36
N ASP A 368 -23.09 -9.28 -6.14
CA ASP A 368 -22.67 -8.35 -5.10
C ASP A 368 -21.47 -7.47 -5.53
N ARG A 369 -20.62 -7.99 -6.41
CA ARG A 369 -19.37 -7.33 -6.83
C ARG A 369 -19.67 -6.04 -7.59
N TYR A 370 -20.78 -5.98 -8.33
CA TYR A 370 -21.21 -4.78 -9.04
C TYR A 370 -21.72 -3.71 -8.08
N TRP A 371 -22.60 -4.08 -7.15
CA TRP A 371 -23.13 -3.15 -6.16
C TRP A 371 -22.04 -2.60 -5.25
N GLN A 372 -21.10 -3.45 -4.84
CA GLN A 372 -19.92 -3.03 -4.10
C GLN A 372 -18.98 -2.15 -4.93
N ALA A 373 -18.83 -2.40 -6.24
CA ALA A 373 -18.06 -1.53 -7.12
C ALA A 373 -18.69 -0.14 -7.24
N TYR A 374 -20.00 -0.04 -7.49
CA TYR A 374 -20.71 1.24 -7.50
C TYR A 374 -20.64 1.95 -6.16
N GLY A 375 -20.81 1.20 -5.06
CA GLY A 375 -20.66 1.70 -3.70
C GLY A 375 -19.27 2.31 -3.46
N ALA A 376 -18.21 1.61 -3.85
CA ALA A 376 -16.83 2.09 -3.71
C ALA A 376 -16.55 3.37 -4.51
N ILE A 377 -17.06 3.48 -5.74
CA ILE A 377 -16.93 4.69 -6.57
C ILE A 377 -17.62 5.88 -5.90
N LEU A 378 -18.87 5.70 -5.46
CA LEU A 378 -19.63 6.75 -4.78
C LEU A 378 -19.00 7.17 -3.47
N LEU A 379 -18.54 6.21 -2.65
CA LEU A 379 -17.85 6.50 -1.39
C LEU A 379 -16.59 7.31 -1.63
N LEU A 380 -15.72 6.88 -2.57
CA LEU A 380 -14.50 7.62 -2.88
C LEU A 380 -14.81 9.03 -3.42
N TRP A 381 -15.83 9.17 -4.26
CA TRP A 381 -16.24 10.46 -4.80
C TRP A 381 -16.73 11.40 -3.68
N SER A 382 -17.60 10.92 -2.79
CA SER A 382 -18.06 11.68 -1.63
C SER A 382 -16.91 12.10 -0.71
N PHE A 383 -15.98 11.19 -0.40
CA PHE A 383 -14.80 11.52 0.39
C PHE A 383 -13.90 12.54 -0.30
N SER A 384 -13.81 12.53 -1.64
CA SER A 384 -13.00 13.53 -2.35
C SER A 384 -13.56 14.95 -2.25
N LYS A 385 -14.86 15.11 -1.96
CA LYS A 385 -15.55 16.40 -2.04
C LYS A 385 -16.00 16.98 -0.70
N ASP A 386 -16.26 16.16 0.33
CA ASP A 386 -16.73 16.63 1.64
C ASP A 386 -15.58 16.68 2.69
N PRO A 387 -15.12 17.87 3.11
CA PRO A 387 -14.04 18.01 4.10
C PRO A 387 -14.38 17.42 5.49
N VAL A 388 -15.66 17.35 5.86
CA VAL A 388 -16.09 16.75 7.13
C VAL A 388 -15.85 15.24 7.09
N LEU A 389 -16.19 14.59 5.98
CA LEU A 389 -15.91 13.17 5.78
C LEU A 389 -14.40 12.90 5.71
N GLN A 390 -13.62 13.79 5.08
CA GLN A 390 -12.16 13.69 5.08
C GLN A 390 -11.56 13.83 6.48
N LYS A 391 -12.12 14.70 7.33
CA LYS A 391 -11.64 14.90 8.71
C LYS A 391 -11.70 13.60 9.51
N LEU A 392 -12.73 12.77 9.30
CA LEU A 392 -12.83 11.44 9.91
C LEU A 392 -11.64 10.55 9.51
N LEU A 393 -11.33 10.50 8.21
CA LEU A 393 -10.25 9.66 7.66
C LEU A 393 -8.84 10.20 7.92
N THR A 394 -8.70 11.49 8.23
CA THR A 394 -7.40 12.08 8.54
C THR A 394 -7.02 11.96 10.01
N GLY A 395 -7.84 11.37 10.88
CA GLY A 395 -7.45 11.07 12.26
C GLY A 395 -6.14 10.28 12.37
N SER A 396 -5.35 10.52 13.42
CA SER A 396 -4.03 9.88 13.61
C SER A 396 -4.09 8.35 13.56
N VAL A 397 -5.11 7.76 14.18
CA VAL A 397 -5.36 6.32 14.18
C VAL A 397 -5.55 5.77 12.77
N LEU A 398 -6.41 6.40 11.96
CA LEU A 398 -6.67 5.92 10.59
C LEU A 398 -5.49 6.18 9.65
N GLN A 399 -4.71 7.25 9.88
CA GLN A 399 -3.46 7.46 9.14
C GLN A 399 -2.41 6.40 9.48
N TYR A 400 -2.30 6.03 10.75
CA TYR A 400 -1.45 4.92 11.19
C TYR A 400 -1.87 3.60 10.53
N LEU A 401 -3.16 3.25 10.60
CA LEU A 401 -3.69 2.07 9.91
C LEU A 401 -3.43 2.13 8.40
N GLY A 402 -3.48 3.33 7.79
CA GLY A 402 -3.14 3.56 6.40
C GLY A 402 -1.69 3.20 6.06
N ASN A 403 -0.75 3.55 6.94
CA ASN A 403 0.67 3.26 6.77
C ASN A 403 0.96 1.76 6.77
N ILE A 404 0.31 1.02 7.67
CA ILE A 404 0.47 -0.44 7.79
C ILE A 404 -0.56 -1.23 6.96
N SER A 405 -1.39 -0.57 6.14
CA SER A 405 -2.59 -1.20 5.55
C SER A 405 -2.27 -2.42 4.68
N PHE A 406 -1.16 -2.35 3.95
CA PHE A 406 -0.74 -3.45 3.06
C PHE A 406 -0.18 -4.61 3.88
N SER A 407 0.62 -4.32 4.89
CA SER A 407 1.12 -5.34 5.81
C SER A 407 0.00 -6.01 6.61
N LEU A 408 -0.97 -5.23 7.12
CA LEU A 408 -2.19 -5.77 7.76
C LEU A 408 -2.97 -6.66 6.80
N TYR A 409 -3.12 -6.24 5.55
CA TYR A 409 -3.70 -7.08 4.51
C TYR A 409 -2.90 -8.38 4.33
N LEU A 410 -1.57 -8.40 4.34
CA LEU A 410 -0.82 -9.64 4.12
C LEU A 410 -0.74 -10.59 5.31
N VAL A 411 -0.76 -10.07 6.55
CA VAL A 411 -0.54 -10.91 7.73
C VAL A 411 -1.83 -11.38 8.41
N HIS A 412 -2.99 -10.79 8.07
CA HIS A 412 -4.21 -11.14 8.79
C HIS A 412 -4.62 -12.61 8.61
N GLY A 413 -4.49 -13.18 7.42
CA GLY A 413 -4.72 -14.61 7.19
C GLY A 413 -3.81 -15.49 8.07
N PRO A 414 -2.47 -15.37 7.94
CA PRO A 414 -1.53 -16.14 8.74
C PRO A 414 -1.73 -16.01 10.25
N VAL A 415 -1.95 -14.79 10.76
CA VAL A 415 -2.17 -14.53 12.19
C VAL A 415 -3.50 -15.14 12.67
N LEU A 416 -4.55 -15.13 11.83
CA LEU A 416 -5.81 -15.81 12.15
C LEU A 416 -5.61 -17.33 12.28
N HIS A 417 -4.85 -17.95 11.37
CA HIS A 417 -4.55 -19.39 11.45
C HIS A 417 -3.69 -19.75 12.66
N LEU A 418 -2.69 -18.92 12.99
CA LEU A 418 -1.77 -19.19 14.10
C LEU A 418 -2.39 -18.95 15.49
N PHE A 419 -3.21 -17.91 15.62
CA PHE A 419 -3.71 -17.45 16.93
C PHE A 419 -5.22 -17.25 16.94
N GLY A 420 -5.74 -16.57 15.92
CA GLY A 420 -7.10 -16.06 15.95
C GLY A 420 -8.18 -17.12 16.04
N TYR A 421 -8.01 -18.25 15.35
CA TYR A 421 -9.01 -19.29 15.34
C TYR A 421 -9.01 -20.17 16.59
N SER A 422 -7.87 -20.40 17.22
CA SER A 422 -7.85 -21.12 18.51
C SER A 422 -8.37 -20.26 19.67
N LEU A 423 -8.38 -18.93 19.53
CA LEU A 423 -8.80 -18.02 20.58
C LEU A 423 -10.30 -18.04 20.86
N VAL A 424 -11.14 -18.29 19.84
CA VAL A 424 -12.61 -18.30 20.02
C VAL A 424 -13.08 -19.48 20.86
N PRO A 425 -12.69 -20.74 20.57
CA PRO A 425 -12.99 -21.88 21.44
C PRO A 425 -12.47 -21.64 22.86
N TYR A 426 -11.24 -21.13 23.01
CA TYR A 426 -10.69 -20.78 24.31
C TYR A 426 -11.57 -19.79 25.06
N MET A 427 -12.02 -18.69 24.44
CA MET A 427 -12.91 -17.72 25.10
C MET A 427 -14.29 -18.31 25.42
N TRP A 428 -14.79 -19.25 24.61
CA TRP A 428 -16.04 -19.96 24.89
C TRP A 428 -15.97 -20.88 26.10
N GLU A 429 -14.78 -21.38 26.48
CA GLU A 429 -14.62 -22.09 27.77
C GLU A 429 -14.97 -21.20 28.96
N TRP A 430 -14.76 -19.88 28.86
CA TRP A 430 -15.05 -18.91 29.91
C TRP A 430 -16.47 -18.33 29.81
N THR A 431 -16.92 -17.97 28.61
CA THR A 431 -18.22 -17.32 28.41
C THR A 431 -19.38 -18.31 28.32
N GLY A 432 -19.09 -19.55 27.94
CA GLY A 432 -20.07 -20.50 27.40
C GLY A 432 -20.43 -20.20 25.94
N SER A 433 -20.99 -21.22 25.28
CA SER A 433 -21.46 -21.18 23.89
C SER A 433 -22.90 -21.72 23.73
N ASP A 434 -23.56 -22.03 24.84
CA ASP A 434 -24.90 -22.64 24.92
C ASP A 434 -26.02 -21.71 24.43
N THR A 435 -25.82 -20.40 24.50
CA THR A 435 -26.78 -19.41 24.00
C THR A 435 -26.13 -18.50 22.97
N ALA A 436 -26.94 -17.97 22.04
CA ALA A 436 -26.47 -17.05 21.00
C ALA A 436 -25.76 -15.82 21.58
N THR A 437 -26.22 -15.29 22.72
CA THR A 437 -25.63 -14.13 23.38
C THR A 437 -24.25 -14.45 23.95
N LYS A 438 -24.10 -15.57 24.66
CA LYS A 438 -22.81 -16.01 25.22
C LYS A 438 -21.79 -16.32 24.10
N SER A 439 -22.24 -17.00 23.04
CA SER A 439 -21.42 -17.28 21.87
C SER A 439 -20.91 -15.99 21.21
N GLN A 440 -21.80 -15.01 20.97
CA GLN A 440 -21.42 -13.70 20.42
C GLN A 440 -20.48 -12.91 21.33
N LEU A 441 -20.66 -13.01 22.66
CA LEU A 441 -19.76 -12.39 23.62
C LEU A 441 -18.34 -12.98 23.52
N GLY A 442 -18.21 -14.32 23.47
CA GLY A 442 -16.92 -14.99 23.30
C GLY A 442 -16.21 -14.61 21.98
N ILE A 443 -16.96 -14.54 20.88
CA ILE A 443 -16.44 -14.05 19.58
C ILE A 443 -15.97 -12.59 19.70
N GLY A 444 -16.77 -11.72 20.35
CA GLY A 444 -16.44 -10.31 20.55
C GLY A 444 -15.18 -10.10 21.40
N LEU A 445 -15.07 -10.82 22.52
CA LEU A 445 -13.88 -10.78 23.39
C LEU A 445 -12.63 -11.28 22.68
N SER A 446 -12.76 -12.33 21.87
CA SER A 446 -11.68 -12.84 21.03
C SER A 446 -11.22 -11.80 20.02
N LEU A 447 -12.13 -11.10 19.34
CA LEU A 447 -11.79 -10.02 18.40
C LEU A 447 -11.07 -8.87 19.10
N ILE A 448 -11.58 -8.43 20.26
CA ILE A 448 -10.98 -7.34 21.05
C ILE A 448 -9.57 -7.71 21.52
N THR A 449 -9.37 -8.97 21.91
CA THR A 449 -8.06 -9.47 22.37
C THR A 449 -7.08 -9.65 21.21
N LEU A 450 -7.56 -10.14 20.06
CA LEU A 450 -6.73 -10.39 18.88
C LEU A 450 -6.35 -9.11 18.14
N ALA A 451 -7.23 -8.10 18.10
CA ALA A 451 -7.00 -6.89 17.29
C ALA A 451 -5.69 -6.16 17.64
N PRO A 452 -5.31 -5.93 18.91
CA PRO A 452 -4.00 -5.36 19.26
C PRO A 452 -2.82 -6.21 18.79
N ILE A 453 -2.91 -7.54 18.93
CA ILE A 453 -1.86 -8.48 18.49
C ILE A 453 -1.71 -8.42 16.97
N MET A 454 -2.84 -8.39 16.25
CA MET A 454 -2.88 -8.27 14.80
C MET A 454 -2.22 -6.97 14.32
N LEU A 455 -2.60 -5.84 14.92
CA LEU A 455 -2.03 -4.53 14.57
C LEU A 455 -0.54 -4.46 14.88
N TRP A 456 -0.10 -5.09 15.96
CA TRP A 456 1.31 -5.18 16.32
C TRP A 456 2.12 -6.02 15.33
N ILE A 457 1.65 -7.22 14.97
CA ILE A 457 2.34 -8.06 13.97
C ILE A 457 2.37 -7.38 12.60
N ALA A 458 1.27 -6.74 12.19
CA ALA A 458 1.21 -5.98 10.94
C ALA A 458 2.22 -4.83 10.91
N ASP A 459 2.41 -4.14 12.04
CA ASP A 459 3.38 -3.05 12.19
C ASP A 459 4.83 -3.54 12.18
N VAL A 460 5.12 -4.67 12.81
CA VAL A 460 6.43 -5.35 12.72
C VAL A 460 6.71 -5.76 11.27
N PHE A 461 5.76 -6.42 10.61
CA PHE A 461 5.89 -6.83 9.22
C PHE A 461 6.08 -5.62 8.29
N TRP A 462 5.39 -4.52 8.57
CA TRP A 462 5.55 -3.27 7.82
C TRP A 462 6.98 -2.72 7.89
N ARG A 463 7.58 -2.68 9.10
CA ARG A 463 8.95 -2.20 9.29
C ARG A 463 10.00 -3.14 8.71
N LEU A 464 9.82 -4.45 8.87
CA LEU A 464 10.85 -5.44 8.56
C LEU A 464 10.78 -5.98 7.13
N VAL A 465 9.60 -5.95 6.49
CA VAL A 465 9.38 -6.55 5.18
C VAL A 465 8.87 -5.53 4.17
N ASP A 466 7.69 -4.95 4.39
CA ASP A 466 7.02 -4.09 3.39
C ASP A 466 7.85 -2.84 3.03
N LYS A 467 8.24 -2.05 4.03
CA LYS A 467 9.04 -0.83 3.83
C LYS A 467 10.42 -1.14 3.21
N PRO A 468 11.20 -2.12 3.70
CA PRO A 468 12.45 -2.53 3.06
C PRO A 468 12.29 -3.03 1.62
N CYS A 469 11.23 -3.79 1.30
CA CYS A 469 10.94 -4.19 -0.08
C CYS A 469 10.76 -2.97 -0.98
N GLY A 470 10.05 -1.95 -0.52
CA GLY A 470 9.91 -0.69 -1.25
C GLY A 470 11.25 0.02 -1.52
N VAL A 471 12.14 0.06 -0.53
CA VAL A 471 13.49 0.64 -0.66
C VAL A 471 14.37 -0.18 -1.60
N LEU A 472 14.32 -1.50 -1.52
CA LEU A 472 15.06 -2.40 -2.39
C LEU A 472 14.68 -2.17 -3.85
N VAL A 473 13.38 -2.10 -4.14
CA VAL A 473 12.86 -1.84 -5.48
C VAL A 473 13.33 -0.49 -6.03
N ALA A 474 13.35 0.55 -5.20
CA ALA A 474 13.87 1.87 -5.60
C ALA A 474 15.38 1.84 -5.88
N ARG A 475 16.15 1.05 -5.12
CA ARG A 475 17.60 0.89 -5.33
C ARG A 475 17.92 0.13 -6.62
N ILE A 476 17.19 -0.95 -6.90
CA ILE A 476 17.36 -1.73 -8.14
C ILE A 476 17.19 -0.80 -9.35
N GLU A 477 16.13 0.00 -9.36
CA GLU A 477 15.87 0.97 -10.43
C GLU A 477 16.99 2.02 -10.57
N SER A 478 17.51 2.55 -9.45
CA SER A 478 18.59 3.56 -9.50
C SER A 478 19.91 2.99 -10.03
N VAL A 479 20.21 1.73 -9.72
CA VAL A 479 21.42 1.05 -10.19
C VAL A 479 21.33 0.75 -11.68
N GLU A 480 20.17 0.31 -12.17
CA GLU A 480 19.94 0.09 -13.59
C GLU A 480 20.01 1.40 -14.39
N ALA A 481 19.42 2.49 -13.88
CA ALA A 481 19.47 3.80 -14.52
C ALA A 481 20.90 4.35 -14.62
N THR A 482 21.72 4.17 -13.58
CA THR A 482 23.13 4.59 -13.59
C THR A 482 24.00 3.70 -14.47
N GLY A 483 23.67 2.42 -14.60
CA GLY A 483 24.33 1.50 -15.55
C GLY A 483 24.10 1.90 -17.02
N LEU A 484 22.86 2.27 -17.38
CA LEU A 484 22.51 2.76 -18.72
C LEU A 484 23.22 4.07 -19.07
N SER A 485 23.23 5.05 -18.16
CA SER A 485 23.94 6.32 -18.38
C SER A 485 25.45 6.13 -18.61
N ARG A 486 26.07 5.17 -17.91
CA ARG A 486 27.50 4.86 -18.09
C ARG A 486 27.78 4.11 -19.40
N TYR A 487 26.80 3.34 -19.89
CA TYR A 487 26.87 2.67 -21.19
C TYR A 487 26.77 3.68 -22.33
N ASP A 488 25.86 4.65 -22.26
CA ASP A 488 25.75 5.72 -23.25
C ASP A 488 27.01 6.60 -23.31
N GLU A 489 27.63 6.92 -22.15
CA GLU A 489 28.90 7.66 -22.11
C GLU A 489 30.10 6.87 -22.67
N THR A 490 30.07 5.54 -22.60
CA THR A 490 31.15 4.70 -23.16
C THR A 490 30.96 4.44 -24.65
N CYS A 491 29.72 4.24 -25.10
CA CYS A 491 29.39 4.14 -26.53
C CYS A 491 29.67 5.46 -27.27
N SER A 492 29.39 6.60 -26.64
CA SER A 492 29.69 7.94 -27.18
C SER A 492 31.20 8.27 -27.25
N ARG A 493 32.06 7.44 -26.62
CA ARG A 493 33.53 7.60 -26.67
C ARG A 493 34.19 6.75 -27.75
N ASP A 494 33.53 5.70 -28.23
CA ASP A 494 34.06 4.79 -29.27
C ASP A 494 33.68 5.22 -30.70
N ASP A 495 32.68 6.09 -30.87
CA ASP A 495 32.41 6.75 -32.15
C ASP A 495 33.32 7.97 -32.30
N GLY A 496 34.48 7.76 -32.92
CA GLY A 496 35.36 8.84 -33.33
C GLY A 496 34.74 9.70 -34.42
N ASP A 497 34.12 10.83 -34.05
CA ASP A 497 34.15 12.08 -34.82
C ASP A 497 33.58 13.28 -34.02
N GLU A 498 34.44 14.32 -33.93
CA GLU A 498 34.29 15.73 -33.54
C GLU A 498 33.33 16.24 -32.43
N PRO A 499 33.75 17.28 -31.67
CA PRO A 499 33.07 17.72 -30.45
C PRO A 499 31.85 18.59 -30.76
N ARG A 500 30.64 18.04 -30.58
CA ARG A 500 29.44 18.89 -30.37
C ARG A 500 29.35 19.30 -28.92
N SER A 501 29.44 20.61 -28.68
CA SER A 501 29.24 21.26 -27.39
C SER A 501 27.89 20.88 -26.77
N TYR A 502 27.92 20.05 -25.72
CA TYR A 502 26.77 19.84 -24.82
C TYR A 502 27.17 20.24 -23.40
N LEU A 503 26.99 21.53 -23.12
CA LEU A 503 26.75 22.03 -21.77
C LEU A 503 25.33 21.59 -21.38
N ASP A 504 25.15 20.44 -20.72
CA ASP A 504 24.04 20.25 -19.74
C ASP A 504 24.01 18.93 -18.92
N SER A 505 25.00 18.04 -18.99
CA SER A 505 24.89 16.72 -18.31
C SER A 505 24.89 16.82 -16.77
N THR A 506 25.55 17.82 -16.19
CA THR A 506 25.57 18.07 -14.74
C THR A 506 24.24 18.62 -14.21
N SER A 507 23.46 19.32 -15.04
CA SER A 507 22.14 19.85 -14.68
C SER A 507 21.09 18.74 -14.65
N TYR A 508 21.17 17.78 -15.57
CA TYR A 508 20.34 16.58 -15.56
C TYR A 508 20.58 15.69 -14.33
N GLU A 509 21.83 15.52 -13.92
CA GLU A 509 22.19 14.72 -12.73
C GLU A 509 21.68 15.35 -11.42
N LEU A 510 21.77 16.67 -11.30
CA LEU A 510 21.23 17.45 -10.17
C LEU A 510 19.70 17.46 -10.17
N HIS A 511 19.07 17.61 -11.34
CA HIS A 511 17.61 17.59 -11.45
C HIS A 511 17.02 16.19 -11.19
N MET A 512 17.73 15.12 -11.55
CA MET A 512 17.31 13.74 -11.27
C MET A 512 17.48 13.39 -9.78
N LYS A 513 18.57 13.83 -9.13
CA LYS A 513 18.77 13.70 -7.68
C LYS A 513 17.76 14.53 -6.89
N GLU A 514 17.51 15.79 -7.26
CA GLU A 514 16.51 16.63 -6.58
C GLU A 514 15.06 16.16 -6.82
N SER A 515 14.72 15.67 -8.02
CA SER A 515 13.35 15.19 -8.32
C SER A 515 13.08 13.79 -7.75
N MET A 516 14.10 12.95 -7.55
CA MET A 516 13.97 11.70 -6.78
C MET A 516 13.79 11.97 -5.29
N ILE A 517 14.51 12.93 -4.70
CA ILE A 517 14.41 13.27 -3.27
C ILE A 517 13.08 14.00 -2.98
N LYS A 518 12.69 14.99 -3.80
CA LYS A 518 11.42 15.74 -3.65
C LYS A 518 10.18 14.94 -4.11
N GLY A 519 10.36 13.86 -4.87
CA GLY A 519 9.30 12.99 -5.37
C GLY A 519 8.72 12.02 -4.33
N PHE A 520 9.40 11.86 -3.19
CA PHE A 520 8.93 11.12 -2.03
C PHE A 520 8.68 12.12 -0.89
N GLY A 521 7.50 12.08 -0.28
CA GLY A 521 7.25 12.78 0.99
C GLY A 521 8.02 12.15 2.16
N LEU A 522 9.34 12.08 2.04
CA LEU A 522 10.28 11.59 3.03
C LEU A 522 11.22 12.75 3.37
N ILE A 523 11.00 13.29 4.57
CA ILE A 523 11.89 14.05 5.46
C ILE A 523 13.25 14.43 4.85
N ASP A 524 13.51 15.74 4.77
CA ASP A 524 14.81 16.35 4.53
C ASP A 524 15.88 15.74 5.45
N LEU A 525 16.87 15.09 4.86
CA LEU A 525 18.15 14.82 5.50
C LEU A 525 19.22 15.50 4.65
N ASP A 526 19.84 16.53 5.22
CA ASP A 526 21.01 17.19 4.62
C ASP A 526 22.12 16.15 4.38
N PRO A 527 22.80 16.19 3.22
CA PRO A 527 23.90 15.28 2.94
C PRO A 527 25.14 15.67 3.75
N PRO A 528 25.87 14.72 4.38
CA PRO A 528 27.19 15.01 4.90
C PRO A 528 28.17 15.18 3.73
N LEU A 529 28.96 16.25 3.81
CA LEU A 529 30.08 16.59 2.93
C LEU A 529 30.97 15.36 2.66
N LEU A 530 30.97 14.88 1.41
CA LEU A 530 31.91 13.87 0.93
C LEU A 530 33.25 14.53 0.61
N SER A 531 34.25 14.32 1.46
CA SER A 531 35.66 14.55 1.11
C SER A 531 36.15 13.41 0.21
N SER A 532 36.69 13.77 -0.93
CA SER A 532 37.32 12.91 -1.94
C SER A 532 38.54 12.14 -1.44
N SER A 533 38.60 10.82 -1.68
CA SER A 533 39.88 10.12 -1.92
C SER A 533 39.65 8.88 -2.81
N PRO A 534 40.50 8.63 -3.82
CA PRO A 534 40.34 7.50 -4.75
C PRO A 534 41.09 6.26 -4.28
N GLY A 535 40.55 5.08 -4.58
CA GLY A 535 41.35 3.85 -4.68
C GLY A 535 40.77 2.62 -3.96
N ARG A 536 40.13 1.74 -4.73
CA ARG A 536 40.50 0.32 -4.92
C ARG A 536 39.37 -0.47 -5.60
N ASP A 537 39.52 -0.66 -6.90
CA ASP A 537 38.78 -1.65 -7.70
C ASP A 537 39.25 -3.07 -7.36
N LEU A 538 38.38 -3.89 -6.77
CA LEU A 538 38.62 -5.34 -6.62
C LEU A 538 37.35 -6.19 -6.42
N SER A 539 36.16 -5.67 -6.73
CA SER A 539 34.88 -6.38 -6.51
C SER A 539 34.22 -6.96 -7.78
N TYR A 540 34.67 -6.58 -8.98
CA TYR A 540 33.99 -6.95 -10.24
C TYR A 540 34.26 -8.41 -10.69
N THR A 541 35.37 -9.02 -10.31
CA THR A 541 35.75 -10.35 -10.81
C THR A 541 35.01 -11.52 -10.13
N ARG A 542 34.36 -11.29 -8.97
CA ARG A 542 33.65 -12.35 -8.23
C ARG A 542 32.18 -12.51 -8.62
N ILE A 543 31.55 -11.48 -9.16
CA ILE A 543 30.11 -11.50 -9.50
C ILE A 543 29.88 -12.15 -10.87
N SER A 544 30.78 -11.96 -11.85
CA SER A 544 30.65 -12.64 -13.15
C SER A 544 30.86 -14.16 -13.04
N ALA A 545 31.73 -14.61 -12.13
CA ALA A 545 31.96 -16.03 -11.88
C ALA A 545 30.76 -16.76 -11.25
N VAL A 546 29.90 -16.05 -10.50
CA VAL A 546 28.67 -16.61 -9.92
C VAL A 546 27.55 -16.68 -10.97
N LEU A 547 27.43 -15.67 -11.84
CA LEU A 547 26.44 -15.65 -12.92
C LEU A 547 26.74 -16.68 -14.02
N TYR A 548 28.03 -16.91 -14.33
CA TYR A 548 28.44 -17.96 -15.28
C TYR A 548 28.19 -19.39 -14.76
N ARG A 549 28.32 -19.60 -13.44
CA ARG A 549 27.98 -20.90 -12.83
C ARG A 549 26.48 -21.14 -12.72
N LEU A 550 25.68 -20.09 -12.58
CA LEU A 550 24.22 -20.18 -12.60
C LEU A 550 23.67 -20.50 -13.99
N SER A 551 24.28 -20.01 -15.08
CA SER A 551 23.85 -20.36 -16.44
C SER A 551 24.18 -21.80 -16.84
N GLN A 552 25.19 -22.43 -16.23
CA GLN A 552 25.56 -23.84 -16.46
C GLN A 552 24.67 -24.82 -15.69
N TRP A 553 23.85 -24.35 -14.74
CA TRP A 553 22.94 -25.20 -13.95
C TRP A 553 21.49 -25.20 -14.49
N ILE A 554 21.19 -24.33 -15.46
CA ILE A 554 19.85 -24.19 -16.08
C ILE A 554 19.76 -24.87 -17.45
N SER A 555 20.87 -25.45 -17.92
CA SER A 555 20.96 -26.40 -19.05
C SER A 555 21.23 -27.80 -18.50
#